data_AF-E0SRP5-F1
#
_entry.id   AF-E0SRP5-F1
#
_cell.length_a   1.000
_cell.length_b   1.000
_cell.length_c   1.000
_cell.angle_alpha   90.00
_cell.angle_beta   90.00
_cell.angle_gamma   90.00
#
_symmetry.space_group_name_H-M   'P 1'
#
loop_
_entity.id
_entity.type
_entity.pdbx_description
1 polymer ?
#
loop_
_entity_poly.entity_id
_entity_poly.type
_entity_poly.pdbx_seq_one_letter_code
_entity_poly.pdbx_strand_id
1 'polypeptide(L)'
;MNIDNINFKPLEKKIFISRDRESLEVGFLESESHGLVHGILLRFDYNGKIDIIGIGRGYASHLNMFQSYGTWHWKTINLDPILTMYSSMELECDDFVYLISKIIRYIDEPIVERFIMRFIEVYPMHGKKLCARIEKI
;
A
#
# COMPACT_ATOMS: atom_id res chain seq x y z
N MET A 1 -18.20 -32.22 5.34
CA MET A 1 -17.01 -31.73 4.62
C MET A 1 -16.16 -31.03 5.67
N ASN A 2 -15.07 -31.65 6.12
CA ASN A 2 -14.21 -31.12 7.19
C ASN A 2 -13.43 -29.93 6.64
N ILE A 3 -13.65 -28.75 7.23
CA ILE A 3 -13.03 -27.47 6.85
C ILE A 3 -11.58 -27.39 7.40
N ASP A 4 -11.19 -28.34 8.26
CA ASP A 4 -9.96 -28.32 9.06
C ASP A 4 -8.66 -28.63 8.30
N ASN A 5 -8.71 -28.80 6.97
CA ASN A 5 -7.54 -29.10 6.13
C ASN A 5 -7.40 -28.17 4.93
N ILE A 6 -7.86 -26.92 5.04
CA ILE A 6 -7.42 -25.88 4.11
C ILE A 6 -6.01 -25.48 4.52
N ASN A 7 -5.03 -26.12 3.89
CA ASN A 7 -3.62 -25.80 4.03
C ASN A 7 -3.39 -24.45 3.32
N PHE A 8 -3.66 -23.33 4.03
CA PHE A 8 -3.39 -22.00 3.53
C PHE A 8 -1.88 -21.87 3.35
N LYS A 9 -1.41 -21.95 2.10
CA LYS A 9 -0.04 -21.58 1.78
C LYS A 9 0.20 -20.15 2.27
N PRO A 10 1.35 -19.85 2.89
CA PRO A 10 1.63 -18.51 3.38
C PRO A 10 1.60 -17.54 2.21
N LEU A 11 0.78 -16.49 2.34
CA LEU A 11 0.77 -15.35 1.42
C LEU A 11 2.13 -14.67 1.49
N GLU A 12 2.75 -14.46 0.34
CA GLU A 12 3.96 -13.64 0.25
C GLU A 12 3.54 -12.17 0.27
N LYS A 13 4.12 -11.39 1.17
CA LYS A 13 3.82 -9.96 1.35
C LYS A 13 4.97 -9.12 0.80
N LYS A 14 4.64 -8.11 -0.02
CA LYS A 14 5.61 -7.19 -0.62
C LYS A 14 5.19 -5.75 -0.45
N ILE A 15 6.16 -4.90 -0.11
CA ILE A 15 6.03 -3.45 -0.22
C ILE A 15 6.89 -3.03 -1.40
N PHE A 16 6.30 -2.31 -2.36
CA PHE A 16 7.06 -1.71 -3.46
C PHE A 16 6.99 -0.20 -3.37
N ILE A 17 8.09 0.44 -3.72
CA ILE A 17 8.18 1.89 -3.83
C ILE A 17 8.76 2.18 -5.21
N SER A 18 7.99 2.86 -6.05
CA SER A 18 8.37 3.23 -7.42
C SER A 18 8.23 4.73 -7.59
N ARG A 19 8.98 5.31 -8.51
CA ARG A 19 8.98 6.76 -8.74
C ARG A 19 9.11 7.08 -10.21
N ASP A 20 8.36 8.09 -10.64
CA ASP A 20 8.58 8.78 -11.91
C ASP A 20 8.63 10.31 -11.73
N ARG A 21 8.64 11.03 -12.86
CA ARG A 21 8.74 12.50 -12.91
C ARG A 21 7.50 13.21 -12.39
N GLU A 22 6.38 12.52 -12.23
CA GLU A 22 5.09 13.11 -11.87
C GLU A 22 4.52 12.52 -10.57
N SER A 23 5.03 11.37 -10.12
CA SER A 23 4.51 10.66 -8.96
C SER A 23 5.52 9.83 -8.17
N LEU A 24 5.18 9.60 -6.90
CA LEU A 24 5.73 8.53 -6.07
C LEU A 24 4.62 7.48 -5.89
N GLU A 25 4.96 6.21 -6.01
CA GLU A 25 4.05 5.09 -5.85
C GLU A 25 4.52 4.19 -4.72
N VAL A 26 3.62 3.89 -3.78
CA VAL A 26 3.85 2.96 -2.67
C VAL A 26 2.78 1.90 -2.71
N GLY A 27 3.14 0.63 -2.90
CA GLY A 27 2.16 -0.44 -2.92
C GLY A 27 2.41 -1.54 -1.91
N PHE A 28 1.30 -2.11 -1.43
CA PHE A 28 1.19 -3.17 -0.45
C PHE A 28 0.51 -4.35 -1.13
N LEU A 29 1.25 -5.41 -1.43
CA LEU A 29 0.79 -6.53 -2.24
C LEU A 29 0.87 -7.85 -1.47
N GLU A 30 -0.20 -8.62 -1.46
CA GLU A 30 -0.21 -10.04 -1.07
C GLU A 30 -0.27 -10.90 -2.34
N SER A 31 0.62 -11.89 -2.41
CA SER A 31 0.65 -12.83 -3.51
C SER A 31 0.56 -14.28 -3.03
N GLU A 32 -0.26 -15.08 -3.72
CA GLU A 32 -0.26 -16.53 -3.57
C GLU A 32 0.73 -17.19 -4.54
N SER A 33 1.20 -18.39 -4.18
CA SER A 33 2.19 -19.18 -4.92
C SER A 33 1.90 -19.46 -6.41
N HIS A 34 0.69 -19.17 -6.90
CA HIS A 34 0.30 -19.32 -8.31
C HIS A 34 0.31 -17.99 -9.09
N GLY A 35 0.93 -16.94 -8.56
CA GLY A 35 1.00 -15.62 -9.20
C GLY A 35 -0.29 -14.81 -9.08
N LEU A 36 -1.18 -15.24 -8.19
CA LEU A 36 -2.36 -14.48 -7.82
C LEU A 36 -1.93 -13.34 -6.90
N VAL A 37 -2.39 -12.12 -7.15
CA VAL A 37 -1.93 -10.93 -6.41
C VAL A 37 -3.13 -10.05 -6.09
N HIS A 38 -3.22 -9.52 -4.88
CA HIS A 38 -4.03 -8.35 -4.61
C HIS A 38 -3.27 -7.34 -3.77
N GLY A 39 -3.76 -6.11 -3.74
CA GLY A 39 -3.18 -5.10 -2.87
C GLY A 39 -3.73 -3.71 -3.07
N ILE A 40 -3.10 -2.76 -2.40
CA ILE A 40 -3.37 -1.33 -2.51
C ILE A 40 -2.10 -0.63 -2.97
N LEU A 41 -2.26 0.28 -3.92
CA LEU A 41 -1.26 1.21 -4.38
C LEU A 41 -1.70 2.63 -3.98
N LEU A 42 -0.80 3.34 -3.31
CA LEU A 42 -0.92 4.76 -3.03
C LEU A 42 -0.02 5.50 -4.02
N ARG A 43 -0.61 6.27 -4.93
CA ARG A 43 0.10 7.12 -5.88
C ARG A 43 0.01 8.56 -5.44
N PHE A 44 1.13 9.12 -5.07
CA PHE A 44 1.33 10.50 -4.65
C PHE A 44 1.69 11.32 -5.88
N ASP A 45 0.83 12.25 -6.28
CA ASP A 45 1.21 13.25 -7.28
C ASP A 45 2.01 14.38 -6.62
N TYR A 46 2.85 15.07 -7.40
CA TYR A 46 3.61 16.22 -6.88
C TYR A 46 2.76 17.49 -6.69
N ASN A 47 1.45 17.41 -6.97
CA ASN A 47 0.48 18.49 -6.73
C ASN A 47 -0.29 18.29 -5.40
N GLY A 48 0.16 17.38 -4.53
CA GLY A 48 -0.41 17.18 -3.20
C GLY A 48 -1.58 16.20 -3.14
N LYS A 49 -1.96 15.55 -4.26
CA LYS A 49 -3.00 14.53 -4.29
C LYS A 49 -2.42 13.13 -4.11
N ILE A 50 -3.24 12.24 -3.54
CA ILE A 50 -2.95 10.83 -3.42
C ILE A 50 -4.12 10.05 -4.00
N ASP A 51 -3.83 9.26 -5.02
CA ASP A 51 -4.75 8.25 -5.55
C ASP A 51 -4.55 6.93 -4.80
N ILE A 52 -5.66 6.34 -4.37
CA ILE A 52 -5.69 5.01 -3.77
C ILE A 52 -6.25 4.07 -4.82
N ILE A 53 -5.43 3.12 -5.24
CA ILE A 53 -5.71 2.22 -6.34
C ILE A 53 -5.67 0.80 -5.79
N GLY A 54 -6.75 0.06 -5.94
CA GLY A 54 -6.75 -1.37 -5.69
C GLY A 54 -6.18 -2.14 -6.87
N ILE A 55 -5.42 -3.20 -6.56
CA ILE A 55 -4.81 -4.11 -7.53
C ILE A 55 -5.35 -5.51 -7.25
N GLY A 56 -5.74 -6.22 -8.30
CA GLY A 56 -6.25 -7.58 -8.20
C GLY A 56 -5.95 -8.41 -9.44
N ARG A 57 -5.44 -9.63 -9.22
CA ARG A 57 -5.14 -10.60 -10.26
C ARG A 57 -5.41 -12.01 -9.76
N GLY A 58 -6.52 -12.57 -10.24
CA GLY A 58 -6.88 -13.98 -10.22
C GLY A 58 -7.51 -14.57 -8.97
N TYR A 59 -7.99 -13.75 -8.02
CA TYR A 59 -9.00 -14.18 -7.04
C TYR A 59 -9.74 -12.99 -6.42
N ALA A 60 -10.96 -13.25 -5.96
CA ALA A 60 -11.70 -12.30 -5.14
C ALA A 60 -11.08 -12.30 -3.73
N SER A 61 -10.82 -11.11 -3.21
CA SER A 61 -10.30 -10.92 -1.85
C SER A 61 -11.12 -9.88 -1.11
N HIS A 62 -10.87 -9.69 0.18
CA HIS A 62 -11.53 -8.66 0.98
C HIS A 62 -11.26 -7.24 0.45
N LEU A 63 -10.17 -7.03 -0.29
CA LEU A 63 -9.93 -5.78 -1.03
C LEU A 63 -10.65 -5.76 -2.37
N ASN A 64 -10.81 -6.91 -2.99
CA ASN A 64 -11.24 -7.08 -4.37
C ASN A 64 -12.51 -7.93 -4.46
N MET A 65 -13.54 -7.52 -3.73
CA MET A 65 -14.74 -8.36 -3.52
C MET A 65 -15.57 -8.56 -4.80
N PHE A 66 -15.31 -7.80 -5.87
CA PHE A 66 -16.17 -7.77 -7.06
C PHE A 66 -15.46 -7.92 -8.42
N GLN A 67 -14.12 -7.87 -8.51
CA GLN A 67 -13.41 -7.91 -9.79
C GLN A 67 -12.13 -8.74 -9.73
N SER A 68 -12.19 -10.05 -9.96
CA SER A 68 -11.02 -10.95 -9.87
C SER A 68 -9.78 -10.51 -10.68
N TYR A 69 -9.90 -9.61 -11.65
CA TYR A 69 -8.79 -9.04 -12.41
C TYR A 69 -8.95 -7.54 -12.65
N GLY A 70 -7.88 -6.77 -12.46
CA GLY A 70 -7.78 -5.37 -12.87
C GLY A 70 -7.17 -4.46 -11.82
N THR A 71 -7.22 -3.17 -12.14
CA THR A 71 -7.00 -2.08 -11.19
C THR A 71 -8.29 -1.27 -11.07
N TRP A 72 -8.60 -0.82 -9.86
CA TRP A 72 -9.74 0.06 -9.63
C TRP A 72 -9.30 1.26 -8.80
N HIS A 73 -9.83 2.42 -9.14
CA HIS A 73 -9.62 3.63 -8.35
C HIS A 73 -10.59 3.61 -7.18
N TRP A 74 -10.06 3.70 -5.97
CA TRP A 74 -10.85 3.73 -4.74
C TRP A 74 -11.25 5.17 -4.40
N LYS A 75 -10.25 6.06 -4.34
CA LYS A 75 -10.43 7.44 -3.90
C LYS A 75 -9.21 8.29 -4.29
N THR A 76 -9.44 9.58 -4.48
CA THR A 76 -8.37 10.60 -4.50
C THR A 76 -8.53 11.47 -3.27
N ILE A 77 -7.46 11.67 -2.52
CA ILE A 77 -7.42 12.63 -1.40
C ILE A 77 -6.44 13.75 -1.74
N ASN A 78 -6.78 14.99 -1.35
CA ASN A 78 -5.84 16.10 -1.43
C ASN A 78 -5.23 16.33 -0.05
N LEU A 79 -3.92 16.18 0.06
CA LEU A 79 -3.11 16.38 1.26
C LEU A 79 -2.14 17.57 1.09
N ASP A 80 -2.59 18.65 0.44
CA ASP A 80 -1.84 19.87 0.10
C ASP A 80 -0.84 20.41 1.17
N PRO A 81 -1.00 20.20 2.49
CA PRO A 81 0.05 20.55 3.47
C PRO A 81 0.96 19.40 3.95
N ILE A 82 0.58 18.14 3.78
CA ILE A 82 1.30 17.00 4.36
C ILE A 82 2.44 16.54 3.45
N LEU A 83 2.29 16.62 2.12
CA LEU A 83 3.30 16.13 1.16
C LEU A 83 4.43 17.12 0.88
N THR A 84 4.20 18.42 1.04
CA THR A 84 5.25 19.45 0.94
C THR A 84 6.38 19.18 1.91
N MET A 85 6.08 18.57 3.07
CA MET A 85 7.05 18.24 4.13
C MET A 85 7.91 17.00 3.81
N TYR A 86 7.45 16.09 2.94
CA TYR A 86 8.18 14.87 2.55
C TYR A 86 8.81 14.95 1.16
N SER A 87 8.70 16.11 0.50
CA SER A 87 9.24 16.40 -0.84
C SER A 87 10.78 16.34 -0.95
N SER A 88 11.48 16.16 0.17
CA SER A 88 12.91 15.90 0.17
C SER A 88 13.33 15.17 1.42
N MET A 89 13.27 13.84 1.42
CA MET A 89 13.89 13.06 2.47
C MET A 89 14.05 11.60 2.08
N GLU A 90 15.24 11.10 2.35
CA GLU A 90 15.38 9.74 2.87
C GLU A 90 14.35 9.56 3.99
N LEU A 91 13.27 8.81 3.73
CA LEU A 91 12.27 8.48 4.73
C LEU A 91 12.81 7.32 5.56
N GLU A 92 13.08 7.63 6.81
CA GLU A 92 13.26 6.60 7.81
C GLU A 92 11.99 5.76 7.91
N CYS A 93 12.14 4.51 8.33
CA CYS A 93 11.01 3.59 8.40
C CYS A 93 9.88 4.10 9.30
N ASP A 94 10.23 4.77 10.40
CA ASP A 94 9.26 5.32 11.34
C ASP A 94 8.46 6.47 10.71
N ASP A 95 9.13 7.35 9.94
CA ASP A 95 8.48 8.45 9.21
C ASP A 95 7.55 7.92 8.11
N PHE A 96 8.00 6.90 7.38
CA PHE A 96 7.18 6.22 6.39
C PHE A 96 5.93 5.60 7.03
N VAL A 97 6.09 4.85 8.12
CA VAL A 97 4.96 4.24 8.85
C VAL A 97 3.98 5.32 9.35
N TYR A 98 4.49 6.42 9.88
CA TYR A 98 3.68 7.54 10.35
C TYR A 98 2.88 8.19 9.23
N LEU A 99 3.53 8.47 8.09
CA LEU A 99 2.89 9.04 6.90
C LEU A 99 1.75 8.15 6.40
N ILE A 100 2.02 6.86 6.21
CA ILE A 100 1.03 5.90 5.72
C ILE A 100 -0.13 5.78 6.70
N SER A 101 0.14 5.72 8.01
CA SER A 101 -0.91 5.67 9.04
C SER A 101 -1.81 6.91 9.02
N LYS A 102 -1.25 8.10 8.80
CA LYS A 102 -2.03 9.34 8.64
C LYS A 102 -2.92 9.32 7.41
N ILE A 103 -2.36 8.90 6.28
CA ILE A 103 -3.10 8.79 5.01
C ILE A 103 -4.28 7.86 5.20
N ILE A 104 -4.05 6.66 5.71
CA ILE A 104 -5.09 5.65 5.92
C ILE A 104 -6.25 6.16 6.78
N ARG A 105 -5.94 6.81 7.91
CA ARG A 105 -6.97 7.39 8.78
C ARG A 105 -7.79 8.48 8.07
N TYR A 106 -7.18 9.18 7.12
CA TYR A 106 -7.86 10.20 6.31
C TYR A 106 -8.72 9.61 5.19
N ILE A 107 -8.37 8.40 4.70
CA ILE A 107 -9.15 7.71 3.68
C ILE A 107 -10.55 7.39 4.20
N ASP A 108 -10.68 7.04 5.48
CA ASP A 108 -11.91 6.60 6.15
C ASP A 108 -12.54 5.36 5.47
N GLU A 109 -11.70 4.42 5.05
CA GLU A 109 -12.12 3.15 4.41
C GLU A 109 -11.64 1.96 5.25
N PRO A 110 -12.52 1.31 6.05
CA PRO A 110 -12.11 0.29 7.02
C PRO A 110 -11.40 -0.92 6.42
N ILE A 111 -11.74 -1.28 5.17
CA ILE A 111 -11.13 -2.40 4.45
C ILE A 111 -9.68 -2.08 4.08
N VAL A 112 -9.45 -0.88 3.53
CA VAL A 112 -8.11 -0.39 3.15
C VAL A 112 -7.25 -0.22 4.40
N GLU A 113 -7.82 0.34 5.46
CA GLU A 113 -7.14 0.52 6.74
C GLU A 113 -6.66 -0.80 7.33
N ARG A 114 -7.56 -1.77 7.49
CA ARG A 114 -7.20 -3.07 8.05
C ARG A 114 -6.13 -3.76 7.21
N PHE A 115 -6.22 -3.67 5.89
CA PHE A 115 -5.24 -4.30 5.01
C PHE A 115 -3.85 -3.70 5.19
N ILE A 116 -3.71 -2.37 5.07
CA ILE A 116 -2.40 -1.73 5.11
C ILE A 116 -1.82 -1.75 6.54
N MET A 117 -2.63 -1.56 7.58
CA MET A 117 -2.17 -1.64 8.97
C MET A 117 -1.64 -3.05 9.30
N ARG A 118 -2.32 -4.11 8.85
CA ARG A 118 -1.83 -5.49 8.98
C ARG A 118 -0.53 -5.73 8.21
N PHE A 119 -0.28 -4.99 7.13
CA PHE A 119 1.00 -5.02 6.45
C PHE A 119 2.10 -4.40 7.31
N ILE A 120 1.85 -3.21 7.85
CA ILE A 120 2.80 -2.47 8.67
C ILE A 120 3.16 -3.25 9.94
N GLU A 121 2.18 -3.81 10.65
CA GLU A 121 2.39 -4.55 11.89
C GLU A 121 3.22 -5.83 11.71
N VAL A 122 3.09 -6.49 10.56
CA VAL A 122 3.72 -7.78 10.29
C VAL A 122 5.06 -7.64 9.56
N TYR A 123 5.30 -6.51 8.89
CA TYR A 123 6.55 -6.29 8.16
C TYR A 123 7.62 -5.76 9.12
N PRO A 124 8.69 -6.52 9.42
CA PRO A 124 9.71 -6.09 10.37
C PRO A 124 10.54 -4.96 9.76
N MET A 125 10.08 -3.73 9.96
CA MET A 125 10.83 -2.52 9.65
C MET A 125 11.87 -2.19 10.75
N HIS A 126 11.77 -2.86 11.91
CA HIS A 126 12.72 -2.74 13.02
C HIS A 126 14.18 -2.95 12.57
N GLY A 127 15.01 -1.94 12.80
CA GLY A 127 16.45 -1.97 12.52
C GLY A 127 16.86 -1.49 11.13
N LYS A 128 15.92 -1.13 10.25
CA LYS A 128 16.23 -0.46 8.96
C LYS A 128 16.16 1.05 9.16
N LYS A 129 17.27 1.76 8.89
CA LYS A 129 17.32 3.23 8.96
C LYS A 129 16.62 3.91 7.78
N LEU A 130 16.54 3.24 6.63
CA LEU A 130 15.98 3.80 5.40
C LEU A 130 14.95 2.83 4.84
N CYS A 131 13.69 3.24 4.75
CA CYS A 131 12.63 2.45 4.11
C CYS A 131 12.26 2.96 2.73
N ALA A 132 12.42 4.27 2.49
CA ALA A 132 12.24 4.88 1.17
C ALA A 132 13.24 6.03 1.01
N ARG A 133 13.69 6.30 -0.21
CA ARG A 133 14.47 7.51 -0.52
C ARG A 133 13.68 8.35 -1.52
N ILE A 134 13.23 9.52 -1.07
CA ILE A 134 12.56 10.52 -1.91
C ILE A 134 13.59 11.61 -2.23
N GLU A 135 14.25 11.48 -3.38
CA GLU A 135 15.21 12.51 -3.83
C GLU A 135 14.48 13.72 -4.41
N LYS A 136 14.96 14.94 -4.16
CA LYS A 136 14.50 16.13 -4.90
C LYS A 136 14.92 16.03 -6.37
N ILE A 137 14.08 16.55 -7.27
CA ILE A 137 14.57 17.08 -8.56
C ILE A 137 14.92 18.55 -8.29
#